data_AF-J9UE54-F1
#
_entry.id   AF-J9UE54-F1
#
_cell.length_a   1.000
_cell.length_b   1.000
_cell.length_c   1.000
_cell.angle_alpha   90.00
_cell.angle_beta   90.00
_cell.angle_gamma   90.00
#
_symmetry.space_group_name_H-M   'P 1'
#
loop_
_entity.id
_entity.type
_entity.pdbx_description
1 polymer ?
#
loop_
_entity_poly.entity_id
_entity_poly.type
_entity_poly.pdbx_seq_one_letter_code
_entity_poly.pdbx_strand_id
1 'polypeptide(L)'
;MGKAIYAGYLIKYILDTSKIYPEYLFAYCQTNEYWKWIKKHERPAVQSNINAEEYSSLQFPLPPIDIQRQIADIMQNAYSKKKN
;
A
#
# COMPACT_ATOMS: atom_id res chain seq x y z
N MET A 1 -20.88 -22.10 1.32
CA MET A 1 -19.62 -21.32 1.25
C MET A 1 -18.49 -22.21 1.73
N GLY A 2 -17.46 -22.43 0.92
CA GLY A 2 -16.33 -23.33 1.24
C GLY A 2 -15.30 -22.66 2.17
N LYS A 3 -14.48 -23.47 2.86
CA LYS A 3 -13.35 -22.97 3.65
C LYS A 3 -12.33 -22.30 2.73
N ALA A 4 -12.10 -21.01 2.88
CA ALA A 4 -11.01 -20.31 2.20
C ALA A 4 -9.72 -20.48 3.02
N ILE A 5 -8.62 -20.80 2.34
CA ILE A 5 -7.27 -20.82 2.92
C ILE A 5 -6.52 -19.58 2.44
N TYR A 6 -5.63 -19.04 3.28
CA TYR A 6 -4.75 -17.98 2.85
C TYR A 6 -3.85 -18.49 1.72
N ALA A 7 -3.87 -17.76 0.62
CA ALA A 7 -2.88 -17.87 -0.42
C ALA A 7 -1.46 -17.73 0.18
N GLY A 8 -0.57 -18.68 -0.10
CA GLY A 8 0.83 -18.65 0.38
C GLY A 8 1.72 -17.53 -0.19
N TYR A 9 1.12 -16.54 -0.86
CA TYR A 9 1.78 -15.44 -1.58
C TYR A 9 1.39 -14.06 -1.04
N LEU A 10 0.89 -13.99 0.21
CA LEU A 10 0.56 -12.74 0.87
C LEU A 10 1.70 -12.28 1.79
N ILE A 11 2.10 -11.02 1.65
CA ILE A 11 3.00 -10.35 2.59
C ILE A 11 2.16 -9.64 3.64
N LYS A 12 2.45 -9.92 4.92
CA LYS A 12 1.77 -9.28 6.06
C LYS A 12 2.71 -8.28 6.72
N TYR A 13 2.31 -7.02 6.76
CA TYR A 13 2.93 -5.98 7.58
C TYR A 13 2.06 -5.68 8.80
N ILE A 14 2.69 -5.61 9.97
CA ILE A 14 2.08 -5.09 11.19
C ILE A 14 2.52 -3.64 11.31
N LEU A 15 1.57 -2.72 11.20
CA LEU A 15 1.85 -1.29 11.21
C LEU A 15 1.92 -0.77 12.65
N ASP A 16 2.91 0.09 12.90
CA ASP A 16 2.99 0.88 14.12
C ASP A 16 2.07 2.09 14.00
N THR A 17 0.83 1.95 14.49
CA THR A 17 -0.22 2.98 14.38
C THR A 17 0.07 4.24 15.19
N SER A 18 1.12 4.26 16.02
CA SER A 18 1.61 5.49 16.65
C SER A 18 2.36 6.41 15.67
N LYS A 19 2.85 5.85 14.54
CA LYS A 19 3.63 6.56 13.53
C LYS A 19 2.89 6.72 12.21
N ILE A 20 2.09 5.73 11.83
CA ILE A 20 1.43 5.70 10.52
C ILE A 20 -0.06 5.49 10.63
N TYR A 21 -0.81 6.28 9.87
CA TYR A 21 -2.23 6.08 9.65
C TYR A 21 -2.43 5.05 8.51
N PRO A 22 -3.09 3.91 8.72
CA PRO A 22 -3.20 2.85 7.72
C PRO A 22 -3.78 3.30 6.37
N GLU A 23 -4.77 4.18 6.39
CA GLU A 23 -5.45 4.70 5.22
C GLU A 23 -4.54 5.64 4.40
N TYR A 24 -3.60 6.31 5.08
CA TYR A 24 -2.56 7.08 4.41
C TYR A 24 -1.61 6.18 3.61
N LEU A 25 -1.16 5.06 4.22
CA LEU A 25 -0.33 4.08 3.52
C LEU A 25 -1.08 3.49 2.33
N PHE A 26 -2.36 3.15 2.53
CA PHE A 26 -3.21 2.68 1.43
C PHE A 26 -3.29 3.71 0.30
N ALA A 27 -3.49 4.99 0.62
CA ALA A 27 -3.51 6.07 -0.36
C ALA A 27 -2.18 6.21 -1.11
N TYR A 28 -1.04 6.10 -0.41
CA TYR A 28 0.28 6.11 -1.05
C TYR A 28 0.44 4.97 -2.06
N CYS A 29 -0.05 3.76 -1.75
CA CYS A 29 -0.04 2.62 -2.66
C CYS A 29 -0.89 2.81 -3.94
N GLN A 30 -1.69 3.88 -4.01
CA GLN A 30 -2.45 4.24 -5.21
C GLN A 30 -1.71 5.25 -6.09
N THR A 31 -0.57 5.78 -5.64
CA THR A 31 0.17 6.80 -6.36
C THR A 31 1.02 6.22 -7.50
N ASN A 32 1.31 7.05 -8.49
CA ASN A 32 2.23 6.67 -9.58
C ASN A 32 3.63 6.35 -9.06
N GLU A 33 4.09 7.01 -7.99
CA GLU A 33 5.42 6.77 -7.42
C GLU A 33 5.53 5.36 -6.83
N TYR A 34 4.49 4.90 -6.11
CA TYR A 34 4.43 3.51 -5.67
C TYR A 34 4.49 2.53 -6.85
N TRP A 35 3.69 2.74 -7.89
CA TRP A 35 3.68 1.85 -9.06
C TRP A 35 4.98 1.90 -9.88
N LYS A 36 5.67 3.03 -9.93
CA LYS A 36 7.02 3.13 -10.51
C LYS A 36 8.01 2.31 -9.69
N TRP A 37 7.93 2.37 -8.36
CA TRP A 37 8.76 1.57 -7.49
C TRP A 37 8.52 0.07 -7.71
N ILE A 38 7.25 -0.35 -7.77
CA ILE A 38 6.88 -1.74 -8.08
C ILE A 38 7.49 -2.18 -9.40
N LYS A 39 7.32 -1.41 -10.48
CA LYS A 39 7.87 -1.74 -11.81
C LYS A 39 9.39 -1.84 -11.85
N LYS A 40 10.08 -1.10 -10.97
CA LYS A 40 11.55 -1.13 -10.88
C LYS A 40 12.06 -2.36 -10.13
N HIS A 41 11.30 -2.86 -9.16
CA HIS A 41 11.73 -3.95 -8.27
C HIS A 41 11.10 -5.30 -8.62
N GLU A 42 10.00 -5.30 -9.38
CA GLU A 42 9.43 -6.53 -9.90
C GLU A 42 10.41 -7.21 -10.85
N ARG A 43 10.62 -8.51 -10.65
CA ARG A 43 11.35 -9.34 -11.60
C ARG A 43 10.36 -9.83 -12.66
N PRO A 44 10.57 -9.54 -13.96
CA PRO A 44 9.71 -10.06 -15.01
C PRO A 44 9.91 -11.58 -15.13
N ALA A 45 8.99 -12.33 -14.53
CA ALA A 45 8.80 -13.76 -14.71
C ALA A 45 7.31 -14.02 -15.01
N VAL A 46 6.90 -15.28 -15.19
CA VAL A 46 5.49 -15.64 -15.40
C VAL A 46 4.57 -15.15 -14.26
N GLN A 47 5.14 -14.89 -13.08
CA GLN A 47 4.51 -14.13 -11.99
C GLN A 47 5.49 -13.05 -11.52
N SER A 48 5.08 -11.77 -11.57
CA SER A 48 5.80 -10.69 -10.90
C SER A 48 5.91 -11.01 -9.41
N ASN A 49 7.13 -11.07 -8.88
CA ASN A 49 7.38 -11.39 -7.48
C ASN A 49 8.24 -10.30 -6.85
N ILE A 50 7.78 -9.80 -5.69
CA ILE A 50 8.51 -8.88 -4.81
C ILE A 50 8.40 -9.50 -3.42
N ASN A 51 9.53 -9.73 -2.75
CA ASN A 51 9.54 -10.37 -1.44
C ASN A 51 9.41 -9.33 -0.29
N ALA A 52 9.27 -9.80 0.95
CA ALA A 52 9.10 -8.93 2.12
C ALA A 52 10.35 -8.07 2.43
N GLU A 53 11.54 -8.55 2.08
CA GLU A 53 12.79 -7.80 2.27
C GLU A 53 12.86 -6.63 1.28
N GLU A 54 12.48 -6.85 0.03
CA GLU A 54 12.40 -5.81 -0.99
C GLU A 54 11.36 -4.76 -0.61
N TYR A 55 10.17 -5.17 -0.17
CA TYR A 55 9.17 -4.23 0.35
C TYR A 55 9.66 -3.45 1.57
N SER A 56 10.51 -4.01 2.42
CA SER A 56 11.09 -3.28 3.55
C SER A 56 12.01 -2.12 3.13
N SER A 57 12.49 -2.14 1.88
CA SER A 57 13.31 -1.07 1.30
C SER A 57 12.49 0.09 0.73
N LEU A 58 11.16 -0.06 0.60
CA LEU A 58 10.28 0.98 0.07
C LEU A 58 10.37 2.24 0.92
N GLN A 59 10.85 3.32 0.31
CA GLN A 59 10.88 4.66 0.92
C GLN A 59 9.67 5.46 0.47
N PHE A 60 8.99 6.09 1.42
CA PHE A 60 7.82 6.93 1.17
C PHE A 60 7.77 8.08 2.18
N PRO A 61 7.14 9.21 1.84
CA PRO A 61 6.99 10.32 2.78
C PRO A 61 6.18 9.89 4.01
N LEU A 62 6.59 10.32 5.20
CA LEU A 62 5.87 10.07 6.45
C LEU A 62 5.65 11.39 7.20
N PRO A 63 4.65 12.20 6.79
CA PRO A 63 4.35 13.47 7.43
C PRO A 63 3.72 13.27 8.82
N PRO A 64 3.52 14.34 9.63
CA PRO A 64 2.81 14.24 10.90
C PRO A 64 1.41 13.61 10.76
N ILE A 65 0.92 12.96 11.82
CA ILE A 65 -0.30 12.14 11.78
C ILE A 65 -1.54 12.91 11.29
N ASP A 66 -1.65 14.19 11.63
CA ASP A 66 -2.78 15.02 11.21
C ASP A 66 -2.80 15.26 9.69
N ILE A 67 -1.61 15.41 9.09
CA ILE A 67 -1.46 15.55 7.64
C ILE A 67 -1.73 14.21 6.94
N GLN A 68 -1.29 13.10 7.53
CA GLN A 68 -1.60 11.77 7.01
C GLN A 68 -3.12 11.54 6.91
N ARG A 69 -3.87 11.93 7.95
CA ARG A 69 -5.33 11.85 7.97
C ARG A 69 -5.98 12.73 6.91
N GLN A 70 -5.55 13.99 6.78
CA GLN A 70 -6.08 14.89 5.75
C GLN A 70 -5.90 14.32 4.33
N ILE A 71 -4.72 13.76 4.03
CA ILE A 71 -4.44 13.13 2.73
C ILE A 71 -5.36 11.91 2.52
N ALA A 72 -5.50 11.06 3.53
CA ALA A 72 -6.36 9.89 3.46
C ALA A 72 -7.82 10.28 3.21
N ASP A 73 -8.33 11.30 3.89
CA ASP A 73 -9.71 11.79 3.74
C ASP A 73 -9.97 12.32 2.32
N ILE A 74 -9.03 13.09 1.76
CA ILE A 74 -9.12 13.61 0.38
C ILE A 74 -9.21 12.44 -0.61
N MET A 75 -8.34 11.44 -0.45
CA MET A 75 -8.29 10.27 -1.32
C MET A 75 -9.56 9.43 -1.21
N GLN A 76 -10.03 9.16 0.00
CA GLN A 76 -11.26 8.40 0.22
C GLN A 76 -12.48 9.10 -0.40
N ASN A 77 -12.59 10.42 -0.25
CA ASN A 77 -13.65 11.20 -0.89
C ASN A 77 -13.60 11.13 -2.41
N ALA A 78 -12.41 11.18 -3.01
CA ALA A 78 -12.23 11.02 -4.45
C ALA A 78 -12.66 9.61 -4.93
N TYR A 79 -12.31 8.55 -4.20
CA TYR A 79 -12.72 7.18 -4.52
C TYR A 79 -14.23 6.97 -4.43
N SER A 80 -14.87 7.51 -3.40
CA SER A 80 -16.33 7.44 -3.24
C SER A 80 -17.06 8.12 -4.39
N LYS A 81 -16.55 9.25 -4.88
CA LYS A 81 -17.12 9.97 -6.03
C LYS A 81 -16.95 9.23 -7.35
N LYS A 82 -15.83 8.52 -7.55
CA LYS A 82 -15.56 7.72 -8.77
C LYS A 82 -16.53 6.53 -8.92
N LYS A 83 -17.13 6.07 -7.82
CA LYS A 83 -18.02 4.90 -7.79
C LYS A 83 -19.48 5.25 -8.15
N ASN A 84 -19.82 6.54 -8.22
CA ASN A 84 -21.11 7.06 -8.69
C ASN A 84 -20.98 7.57 -10.14
#